data_AF-A0A2S6HLK4-F1
#
_entry.id   AF-A0A2S6HLK4-F1
#
_cell.length_a   1.000
_cell.length_b   1.000
_cell.length_c   1.000
_cell.angle_alpha   90.00
_cell.angle_beta   90.00
_cell.angle_gamma   90.00
#
_symmetry.space_group_name_H-M   'P 1'
#
loop_
_entity.id
_entity.type
_entity.pdbx_description
1 polymer ?
#
loop_
_entity_poly.entity_id
_entity_poly.type
_entity_poly.pdbx_seq_one_letter_code
_entity_poly.pdbx_strand_id
1 'polypeptide(L)'
;MPSFAMRISLFLSSYFPLFIIFSIQNYSTHGFKALIPAIIGIVSLTGLAIFLRWASNSSPRSITVSSIQRKDAEVMAYIASYLIPFMGLDFSKVENLISLLVFFFILMVIYINSNLIHINPMLNIAGYHVYEIETDAGVTQTIISKKRRLARGCHISVIMIDDNLFLEKQ
;
A
#
# COMPACT_ATOMS: atom_id res chain seq x y z
N MET A 1 -12.51 -0.39 -22.57
CA MET A 1 -12.81 -0.70 -21.16
C MET A 1 -12.17 -2.04 -20.82
N PRO A 2 -11.60 -2.23 -19.61
CA PRO A 2 -11.05 -3.53 -19.22
C PRO A 2 -12.16 -4.60 -19.33
N SER A 3 -11.84 -5.72 -19.98
CA SER A 3 -12.79 -6.82 -20.14
C SER A 3 -13.20 -7.35 -18.76
N PHE A 4 -14.39 -7.96 -18.68
CA PHE A 4 -14.89 -8.52 -17.42
C PHE A 4 -13.89 -9.51 -16.79
N ALA A 5 -13.27 -10.36 -17.62
CA ALA A 5 -12.21 -11.28 -17.19
C ALA A 5 -11.00 -10.57 -16.57
N MET A 6 -10.60 -9.41 -17.11
CA MET A 6 -9.50 -8.62 -16.56
C MET A 6 -9.84 -8.07 -15.17
N ARG A 7 -11.07 -7.60 -14.96
CA ARG A 7 -11.51 -7.12 -13.64
C ARG A 7 -11.50 -8.24 -12.60
N ILE A 8 -11.90 -9.45 -12.99
CA ILE A 8 -11.82 -10.64 -12.12
C ILE A 8 -10.37 -10.98 -11.80
N SER A 9 -9.47 -10.97 -12.79
CA SER A 9 -8.04 -11.24 -12.56
C SER A 9 -7.41 -10.22 -11.61
N LEU A 10 -7.69 -8.93 -11.80
CA LEU A 10 -7.24 -7.86 -10.91
C LEU A 10 -7.80 -8.01 -9.48
N PHE A 11 -9.08 -8.37 -9.36
CA PHE A 11 -9.68 -8.67 -8.06
C PHE A 11 -8.99 -9.86 -7.41
N LEU A 12 -8.89 -11.02 -8.06
CA LEU A 12 -8.29 -12.21 -7.44
C LEU A 12 -6.82 -12.01 -7.06
N SER A 13 -6.05 -11.30 -7.89
CA SER A 13 -4.65 -10.97 -7.57
C SER A 13 -4.52 -10.02 -6.36
N SER A 14 -5.49 -9.14 -6.10
CA SER A 14 -5.45 -8.28 -4.91
C SER A 14 -5.65 -9.04 -3.59
N TYR A 15 -6.21 -10.25 -3.64
CA TYR A 15 -6.36 -11.16 -2.49
C TYR A 15 -5.23 -12.18 -2.37
N PHE A 16 -4.19 -12.10 -3.20
CA PHE A 16 -3.03 -13.00 -3.11
C PHE A 16 -2.39 -13.07 -1.70
N PRO A 17 -2.13 -11.93 -1.02
CA PRO A 17 -1.71 -11.92 0.40
C PRO A 17 -2.57 -12.80 1.30
N LEU A 18 -3.89 -12.68 1.15
CA LEU A 18 -4.86 -13.37 1.97
C LEU A 18 -4.83 -14.88 1.69
N PHE A 19 -4.70 -15.27 0.42
CA PHE A 19 -4.59 -16.69 0.04
C PHE A 19 -3.35 -17.39 0.62
N ILE A 20 -2.21 -16.70 0.66
CA ILE A 20 -1.01 -17.24 1.36
C ILE A 20 -1.34 -17.48 2.82
N ILE A 21 -1.92 -16.49 3.48
CA ILE A 21 -2.20 -16.53 4.91
C ILE A 21 -3.20 -17.64 5.26
N PHE A 22 -4.30 -17.75 4.52
CA PHE A 22 -5.26 -18.84 4.69
C PHE A 22 -4.60 -20.21 4.52
N SER A 23 -3.66 -20.33 3.57
CA SER A 23 -2.95 -21.58 3.34
C SER A 23 -2.06 -21.97 4.52
N ILE A 24 -1.37 -21.00 5.11
CA ILE A 24 -0.53 -21.20 6.31
C ILE A 24 -1.40 -21.62 7.50
N GLN A 25 -2.48 -20.89 7.78
CA GLN A 25 -3.36 -21.16 8.93
C GLN A 25 -4.00 -22.56 8.89
N ASN A 26 -4.30 -23.06 7.69
CA ASN A 26 -5.01 -24.33 7.53
C ASN A 26 -4.10 -25.53 7.27
N TYR A 27 -2.78 -25.32 7.14
CA TYR A 27 -1.83 -26.36 6.77
C TYR A 27 -1.80 -27.51 7.78
N SER A 28 -1.77 -27.21 9.07
CA SER A 28 -1.71 -28.24 10.12
C SER A 28 -2.98 -29.09 10.21
N THR A 29 -4.13 -28.55 9.82
CA THR A 29 -5.42 -29.27 9.86
C THR A 29 -5.68 -30.06 8.57
N HIS A 30 -5.34 -29.50 7.41
CA HIS A 30 -5.74 -30.03 6.10
C HIS A 30 -4.56 -30.53 5.24
N GLY A 31 -3.32 -30.43 5.74
CA GLY A 31 -2.10 -30.79 5.03
C GLY A 31 -1.99 -30.09 3.68
N PHE A 32 -1.65 -30.84 2.63
CA PHE A 32 -1.50 -30.32 1.28
C PHE A 32 -2.75 -29.66 0.69
N LYS A 33 -3.97 -30.01 1.15
CA LYS A 33 -5.20 -29.37 0.67
C LYS A 33 -5.25 -27.88 1.06
N ALA A 34 -4.56 -27.49 2.13
CA ALA A 34 -4.44 -26.10 2.52
C ALA A 34 -3.68 -25.25 1.50
N LEU A 35 -2.96 -25.85 0.53
CA LEU A 35 -2.23 -25.10 -0.50
C LEU A 35 -3.13 -24.63 -1.66
N ILE A 36 -4.37 -25.11 -1.76
CA ILE A 36 -5.29 -24.76 -2.85
C ILE A 36 -5.48 -23.24 -2.99
N PRO A 37 -5.74 -22.47 -1.91
CA PRO A 37 -5.85 -21.02 -2.02
C PRO A 37 -4.56 -20.37 -2.54
N ALA A 38 -3.39 -20.76 -2.03
CA ALA A 38 -2.11 -20.26 -2.52
C ALA A 38 -1.90 -20.53 -4.01
N ILE A 39 -2.29 -21.72 -4.51
CA ILE A 39 -2.22 -22.06 -5.93
C ILE A 39 -3.13 -21.14 -6.75
N ILE A 40 -4.39 -20.93 -6.32
CA ILE A 40 -5.32 -19.99 -6.96
C ILE A 40 -4.71 -18.58 -7.01
N GLY A 41 -4.08 -18.16 -5.92
CA GLY A 41 -3.38 -16.89 -5.84
C GLY A 41 -2.24 -16.77 -6.86
N ILE A 42 -1.39 -17.79 -6.98
CA ILE A 42 -0.29 -17.82 -7.95
C ILE A 42 -0.83 -17.75 -9.38
N VAL A 43 -1.87 -18.50 -9.70
CA VAL A 43 -2.53 -18.46 -11.03
C VAL A 43 -3.11 -17.07 -11.32
N SER A 44 -3.64 -16.39 -10.30
CA SER A 44 -4.16 -15.04 -10.44
C SER A 44 -3.04 -14.02 -10.69
N LEU A 45 -1.90 -14.15 -10.03
CA LEU A 45 -0.71 -13.32 -10.26
C LEU A 45 -0.11 -13.54 -11.65
N THR A 46 -0.02 -14.79 -12.12
CA THR A 46 0.48 -15.07 -13.47
C THR A 46 -0.46 -14.49 -14.52
N GLY A 47 -1.78 -14.59 -14.31
CA GLY A 47 -2.79 -13.93 -15.15
C GLY A 47 -2.60 -12.42 -15.22
N LEU A 48 -2.36 -11.76 -14.07
CA LEU A 48 -2.03 -10.34 -14.00
C LEU A 48 -0.74 -10.00 -14.78
N ALA A 49 0.33 -10.77 -14.59
CA ALA A 49 1.61 -10.52 -15.26
C ALA A 49 1.51 -10.67 -16.78
N ILE A 50 0.81 -11.70 -17.26
CA ILE A 50 0.52 -11.89 -18.69
C ILE A 50 -0.28 -10.70 -19.23
N PHE A 51 -1.30 -10.27 -18.49
CA PHE A 51 -2.10 -9.12 -18.87
C PHE A 51 -1.26 -7.84 -19.00
N LEU A 52 -0.42 -7.52 -18.00
CA LEU A 52 0.44 -6.34 -18.03
C LEU A 52 1.42 -6.37 -19.21
N ARG A 53 1.99 -7.54 -19.52
CA ARG A 53 2.85 -7.74 -20.69
C ARG A 53 2.11 -7.56 -22.02
N TRP A 54 0.87 -8.06 -22.11
CA TRP A 54 0.05 -7.87 -23.29
C TRP A 54 -0.35 -6.40 -23.47
N ALA A 55 -0.71 -5.73 -22.38
CA ALA A 55 -1.02 -4.31 -22.37
C ALA A 55 0.19 -3.45 -22.77
N SER A 56 1.40 -3.80 -22.32
CA SER A 56 2.63 -3.07 -22.69
C SER A 56 3.00 -3.20 -24.17
N ASN A 57 2.54 -4.26 -24.85
CA ASN A 57 2.76 -4.48 -26.28
C ASN A 57 1.71 -3.76 -27.16
N SER A 58 0.72 -3.10 -26.57
CA SER A 58 -0.27 -2.32 -27.31
C SER A 58 0.34 -1.00 -27.81
N SER A 59 -0.19 -0.47 -28.92
CA SER A 59 0.32 0.75 -29.53
C SER A 59 0.33 1.93 -28.53
N PRO A 60 1.48 2.58 -28.30
CA PRO A 60 1.58 3.67 -27.34
C PRO A 60 0.73 4.85 -27.80
N ARG A 61 0.01 5.46 -26.86
CA ARG A 61 -0.77 6.68 -27.09
C ARG A 61 -0.15 7.83 -26.30
N SER A 62 0.17 8.92 -26.99
CA SER A 62 0.61 10.14 -26.33
C SER A 62 -0.56 10.81 -25.62
N ILE A 63 -0.36 11.18 -24.36
CA ILE A 63 -1.33 11.88 -23.52
C ILE A 63 -0.58 13.03 -22.84
N THR A 64 -1.14 14.24 -22.89
CA THR A 64 -0.63 15.38 -22.15
C THR A 64 -1.19 15.34 -20.73
N VAL A 65 -0.30 15.31 -19.73
CA VAL A 65 -0.68 15.30 -18.31
C VAL A 65 -1.00 16.72 -17.88
N SER A 66 -2.24 16.97 -17.43
CA SER A 66 -2.70 18.28 -16.94
C SER A 66 -2.66 18.42 -15.43
N SER A 67 -2.72 17.31 -14.70
CA SER A 67 -2.63 17.26 -13.24
C SER A 67 -2.19 15.86 -12.81
N ILE A 68 -1.51 15.78 -11.67
CA ILE A 68 -1.05 14.52 -11.08
C ILE A 68 -1.67 14.40 -9.70
N GLN A 69 -2.40 13.31 -9.47
CA GLN A 69 -2.92 12.98 -8.16
C GLN A 69 -2.52 11.54 -7.82
N ARG A 70 -1.80 11.36 -6.71
CA ARG A 70 -1.50 10.02 -6.19
C ARG A 70 -2.74 9.46 -5.50
N LYS A 71 -3.03 8.18 -5.71
CA LYS A 71 -4.16 7.45 -5.09
C LYS A 71 -3.74 6.44 -4.04
N ASP A 72 -2.46 6.47 -3.65
CA ASP A 72 -1.87 5.47 -2.76
C ASP A 72 -2.46 5.51 -1.34
N ALA A 73 -2.94 6.67 -0.90
CA ALA A 73 -3.60 6.84 0.41
C ALA A 73 -4.92 6.06 0.55
N GLU A 74 -5.63 5.80 -0.55
CA GLU A 74 -6.90 5.04 -0.54
C GLU A 74 -6.68 3.54 -0.22
N VAL A 75 -5.45 3.04 -0.42
CA VAL A 75 -5.08 1.63 -0.21
C VAL A 75 -5.14 1.23 1.27
N MET A 76 -4.93 2.16 2.19
CA MET A 76 -4.92 1.87 3.64
C MET A 76 -6.31 1.52 4.20
N ALA A 77 -7.35 2.21 3.73
CA ALA A 77 -8.72 1.88 4.10
C ALA A 77 -9.08 0.46 3.65
N TYR A 78 -8.57 0.03 2.50
CA TYR A 78 -8.76 -1.30 1.97
C TYR A 78 -8.02 -2.37 2.81
N ILE A 79 -6.77 -2.11 3.22
CA ILE A 79 -6.00 -3.02 4.08
C ILE A 79 -6.60 -3.17 5.48
N ALA A 80 -7.18 -2.11 6.04
CA ALA A 80 -7.85 -2.21 7.33
C ALA A 80 -8.98 -3.26 7.31
N SER A 81 -9.67 -3.44 6.17
CA SER A 81 -10.68 -4.50 6.02
C SER A 81 -10.08 -5.91 6.08
N TYR A 82 -8.80 -6.05 5.74
CA TYR A 82 -8.07 -7.31 5.82
C TYR A 82 -7.63 -7.65 7.25
N LEU A 83 -7.79 -6.75 8.22
CA LEU A 83 -7.49 -7.03 9.63
C LEU A 83 -8.56 -7.91 10.30
N ILE A 84 -9.82 -7.83 9.84
CA ILE A 84 -10.95 -8.53 10.48
C ILE A 84 -10.71 -10.05 10.61
N PRO A 85 -10.23 -10.76 9.57
CA PRO A 85 -9.88 -12.18 9.69
C PRO A 85 -8.82 -12.51 10.74
N PHE A 86 -8.01 -11.53 11.18
CA PHE A 86 -6.95 -11.73 12.18
C PHE A 86 -7.41 -11.50 13.61
N MET A 87 -8.56 -10.85 13.83
CA MET A 87 -9.03 -10.48 15.17
C MET A 87 -9.43 -11.69 16.04
N GLY A 88 -9.70 -12.84 15.42
CA GLY A 88 -10.09 -14.08 16.11
C GLY A 88 -8.98 -15.14 16.20
N LEU A 89 -7.71 -14.78 15.94
CA LEU A 89 -6.63 -15.75 15.93
C LEU A 89 -6.22 -16.17 17.34
N ASP A 90 -6.05 -17.48 17.52
CA ASP A 90 -5.43 -18.06 18.71
C ASP A 90 -3.91 -17.93 18.61
N PHE A 91 -3.32 -16.99 19.35
CA PHE A 91 -1.88 -16.73 19.35
C PHE A 91 -1.02 -17.85 19.95
N SER A 92 -1.64 -18.88 20.54
CA SER A 92 -0.92 -20.08 20.99
C SER A 92 -0.44 -20.94 19.82
N LYS A 93 -1.03 -20.76 18.63
CA LYS A 93 -0.72 -21.52 17.42
C LYS A 93 0.37 -20.82 16.60
N VAL A 94 1.42 -21.58 16.27
CA VAL A 94 2.57 -21.07 15.51
C VAL A 94 2.16 -20.58 14.12
N GLU A 95 1.19 -21.24 13.48
CA GLU A 95 0.65 -20.88 12.16
C GLU A 95 0.01 -19.49 12.17
N ASN A 96 -0.66 -19.14 13.28
CA ASN A 96 -1.28 -17.83 13.45
C ASN A 96 -0.22 -16.74 13.65
N LEU A 97 0.85 -17.04 14.40
CA LEU A 97 1.98 -16.12 14.56
C LEU A 97 2.70 -15.86 13.23
N ILE A 98 2.99 -16.92 12.45
CA ILE A 98 3.60 -16.80 11.12
C ILE A 98 2.67 -16.00 10.20
N SER A 99 1.37 -16.27 10.21
CA SER A 99 0.38 -15.53 9.42
C SER A 99 0.35 -14.04 9.75
N LEU A 100 0.45 -13.69 11.02
CA LEU A 100 0.53 -12.31 11.49
C LEU A 100 1.82 -11.63 11.00
N LEU A 101 2.96 -12.32 11.05
CA LEU A 101 4.23 -11.79 10.54
C LEU A 101 4.18 -11.53 9.02
N VAL A 102 3.61 -12.47 8.25
CA VAL A 102 3.40 -12.30 6.81
C VAL A 102 2.49 -11.09 6.54
N PHE A 103 1.42 -10.94 7.31
CA PHE A 103 0.53 -9.79 7.20
C PHE A 103 1.27 -8.46 7.47
N PHE A 104 2.03 -8.37 8.57
CA PHE A 104 2.81 -7.17 8.91
C PHE A 104 3.87 -6.86 7.87
N PHE A 105 4.52 -7.87 7.30
CA PHE A 105 5.48 -7.67 6.22
C PHE A 105 4.82 -7.04 4.98
N ILE A 106 3.64 -7.55 4.58
CA ILE A 106 2.89 -6.99 3.45
C ILE A 106 2.45 -5.55 3.76
N LEU A 107 1.98 -5.29 4.98
CA LEU A 107 1.63 -3.94 5.42
C LEU A 107 2.83 -3.01 5.36
N MET A 108 4.01 -3.45 5.82
CA MET A 108 5.26 -2.68 5.76
C MET A 108 5.66 -2.35 4.32
N VAL A 109 5.62 -3.33 3.41
CA VAL A 109 5.95 -3.12 1.98
C VAL A 109 5.02 -2.06 1.38
N ILE A 110 3.72 -2.13 1.65
CA ILE A 110 2.77 -1.15 1.13
C ILE A 110 3.01 0.22 1.78
N TYR A 111 3.19 0.28 3.09
CA TYR A 111 3.46 1.51 3.83
C TYR A 111 4.64 2.30 3.25
N ILE A 112 5.75 1.59 2.96
CA ILE A 112 6.97 2.19 2.39
C ILE A 112 6.74 2.65 0.94
N ASN A 113 6.17 1.78 0.09
CA ASN A 113 6.00 2.10 -1.34
C ASN A 113 4.96 3.21 -1.58
N SER A 114 3.95 3.32 -0.71
CA SER A 114 2.88 4.29 -0.84
C SER A 114 3.17 5.63 -0.13
N ASN A 115 4.38 5.84 0.39
CA ASN A 115 4.80 7.05 1.13
C ASN A 115 3.79 7.51 2.20
N LEU A 116 3.32 6.57 3.01
CA LEU A 116 2.21 6.79 3.95
C LEU A 116 2.67 7.42 5.28
N ILE A 117 3.75 8.20 5.25
CA ILE A 117 4.28 8.88 6.42
C ILE A 117 3.26 9.84 7.05
N HIS A 118 2.35 10.39 6.24
CA HIS A 118 1.33 11.35 6.68
C HIS A 118 0.27 10.75 7.61
N ILE A 119 0.05 9.43 7.58
CA ILE A 119 -0.89 8.75 8.48
C ILE A 119 -0.24 8.27 9.78
N ASN A 120 1.08 8.44 9.98
CA ASN A 120 1.77 7.91 11.15
C ASN A 120 1.25 8.58 12.45
N PRO A 121 0.51 7.85 13.30
CA PRO A 121 -0.08 8.44 14.50
C PRO A 121 0.99 8.84 15.51
N MET A 122 2.16 8.20 15.51
CA MET A 122 3.24 8.52 16.45
C MET A 122 3.87 9.88 16.14
N LEU A 123 3.90 10.31 14.88
CA LEU A 123 4.31 11.67 14.53
C LEU A 123 3.33 12.70 15.13
N ASN A 124 2.03 12.43 15.02
CA ASN A 124 0.99 13.29 15.58
C ASN A 124 1.08 13.38 17.12
N ILE A 125 1.27 12.24 17.79
CA ILE A 125 1.47 12.18 19.25
C ILE A 125 2.75 12.92 19.66
N ALA A 126 3.81 12.85 18.86
CA ALA A 126 5.04 13.61 19.07
C ALA A 126 4.91 15.12 18.75
N GLY A 127 3.71 15.58 18.37
CA GLY A 127 3.42 16.98 18.08
C GLY A 127 3.81 17.44 16.67
N TYR A 128 4.12 16.51 15.77
CA TYR A 128 4.41 16.79 14.38
C TYR A 128 3.16 16.64 13.50
N HIS A 129 3.03 17.55 12.55
CA HIS A 129 1.99 17.59 11.54
C HIS A 129 2.65 17.43 10.17
N VAL A 130 2.12 16.52 9.36
CA VAL A 130 2.62 16.24 8.01
C VAL A 130 1.73 16.92 6.99
N TYR A 131 2.33 17.67 6.07
CA TYR A 131 1.65 18.40 5.01
C TYR A 131 2.20 17.97 3.66
N GLU A 132 1.32 17.79 2.69
CA GLU A 132 1.68 17.67 1.28
C GLU A 132 1.47 19.03 0.62
N ILE A 133 2.53 19.60 0.05
CA ILE A 133 2.52 20.91 -0.60
C ILE A 133 2.90 20.76 -2.07
N GLU A 134 2.40 21.67 -2.88
CA GLU A 134 2.84 21.84 -4.27
C GLU A 134 3.68 23.11 -4.34
N THR A 135 4.89 22.98 -4.89
CA THR A 135 5.78 24.12 -5.12
C THR A 135 5.38 24.87 -6.39
N ASP A 136 5.89 26.09 -6.57
CA ASP A 136 5.67 26.87 -7.80
C ASP A 136 6.17 26.15 -9.07
N ALA A 137 7.08 25.18 -8.93
CA ALA A 137 7.58 24.33 -10.01
C ALA A 137 6.64 23.14 -10.33
N GLY A 138 5.47 23.05 -9.69
CA GLY A 138 4.54 21.92 -9.84
C GLY A 138 5.02 20.62 -9.19
N VAL A 139 6.06 20.69 -8.34
CA VAL A 139 6.59 19.52 -7.62
C VAL A 139 5.87 19.36 -6.29
N THR A 140 5.30 18.18 -6.07
CA THR A 140 4.69 17.80 -4.79
C THR A 140 5.77 17.38 -3.79
N GLN A 141 5.76 17.99 -2.60
CA GLN A 141 6.72 17.72 -1.53
C GLN A 141 5.98 17.48 -0.21
N THR A 142 6.54 16.62 0.64
CA THR A 142 6.04 16.35 1.99
C THR A 142 6.84 17.13 3.02
N ILE A 143 6.18 17.90 3.88
CA ILE A 143 6.79 18.65 4.97
C ILE A 143 6.28 18.14 6.31
N ILE A 144 7.20 17.85 7.23
CA ILE A 144 6.92 17.59 8.64
C ILE A 144 7.17 18.89 9.42
N SER A 145 6.17 19.37 10.16
CA SER A 145 6.24 20.63 10.91
C SER A 145 5.57 20.49 12.28
N LYS A 146 6.11 21.16 13.31
CA LYS A 146 5.41 21.26 14.61
C LYS A 146 4.30 22.32 14.60
N LYS A 147 4.20 23.14 13.56
CA LYS A 147 3.13 24.13 13.41
C LYS A 147 1.84 23.42 13.00
N ARG A 148 0.74 23.77 13.66
CA ARG A 148 -0.60 23.24 13.36
C ARG A 148 -1.22 23.77 12.07
N ARG A 149 -0.70 24.88 11.53
CA ARG A 149 -1.19 25.50 10.29
C ARG A 149 -0.03 26.15 9.56
N LEU A 150 0.11 25.82 8.28
CA LEU A 150 0.98 26.53 7.34
C LEU A 150 0.09 27.38 6.43
N ALA A 151 0.39 28.68 6.33
CA ALA A 151 -0.30 29.57 5.40
C ALA A 151 0.31 29.46 4.00
N ARG A 152 -0.52 29.56 2.96
CA ARG A 152 -0.02 29.67 1.57
C ARG A 152 0.82 30.93 1.43
N GLY A 153 1.95 30.82 0.72
CA GLY A 153 2.88 31.93 0.49
C GLY A 153 3.84 32.23 1.65
N CYS A 154 3.89 31.40 2.70
CA CYS A 154 4.85 31.56 3.80
C CYS A 154 6.22 30.98 3.41
N HIS A 155 7.31 31.70 3.72
CA HIS A 155 8.66 31.15 3.63
C HIS A 155 8.98 30.31 4.87
N ILE A 156 9.32 29.04 4.65
CA ILE A 156 9.62 28.08 5.70
C ILE A 156 11.05 27.59 5.51
N SER A 157 11.88 27.67 6.56
CA SER A 157 13.20 27.03 6.55
C SER A 157 13.03 25.55 6.81
N VAL A 158 13.55 24.72 5.90
CA VAL A 158 13.43 23.26 5.99
C VAL A 158 14.78 22.57 5.89
N ILE A 159 14.88 21.38 6.47
CA ILE A 159 16.00 20.44 6.36
C ILE A 159 15.50 19.27 5.51
N MET A 160 16.24 18.94 4.45
CA MET A 160 15.95 17.77 3.63
C MET A 160 16.25 16.50 4.42
N ILE A 161 15.25 15.62 4.54
CA ILE A 161 15.41 14.26 5.08
C ILE A 161 15.57 13.27 3.93
N ASP A 162 14.81 13.45 2.85
CA ASP A 162 14.79 12.61 1.65
C ASP A 162 14.38 13.45 0.42
N ASP A 163 14.45 12.89 -0.79
CA ASP A 163 14.25 13.60 -2.08
C ASP A 163 12.97 14.46 -2.12
N ASN A 164 11.89 13.98 -1.50
CA ASN A 164 10.60 14.69 -1.40
C ASN A 164 10.11 14.85 0.05
N LEU A 165 10.98 14.70 1.04
CA LEU A 165 10.63 14.78 2.46
C LEU A 165 11.49 15.82 3.18
N PHE A 166 10.82 16.78 3.80
CA PHE A 166 11.45 17.90 4.47
C PHE A 166 10.95 18.03 5.91
N LEU A 167 11.83 18.46 6.81
CA LEU A 167 11.50 18.78 8.19
C LEU A 167 11.67 20.29 8.41
N GLU A 168 10.66 20.95 8.95
CA GLU A 168 10.77 22.36 9.32
C GLU A 168 11.87 22.57 10.37
N LYS A 169 12.84 23.43 10.04
CA LYS A 169 13.88 23.89 10.96
C LYS A 169 13.29 25.00 11.83
N GLN A 170 13.31 24.79 13.14
CA GLN A 170 12.90 25.78 14.13
C GLN A 170 14.02 26.77 14.44
#